data_AF-A0A0R1U2W4-F1
#
_entry.id   AF-A0A0R1U2W4-F1
#
_cell.length_a   1.000
_cell.length_b   1.000
_cell.length_c   1.000
_cell.angle_alpha   90.00
_cell.angle_beta   90.00
_cell.angle_gamma   90.00
#
_symmetry.space_group_name_H-M   'P 1'
#
loop_
_entity.id
_entity.type
_entity.pdbx_description
1 polymer ?
#
loop_
_entity_poly.entity_id
_entity_poly.type
_entity_poly.pdbx_seq_one_letter_code
_entity_poly.pdbx_strand_id
1 'polypeptide(L)' 'MNLIAIGGGIFLVGMIIVALNTRMRYGFFTHYESHIPGLTVVGVIMVIVGLAMAIITAWANGQLGH' A
#
# COMPACT_ATOMS: atom_id res chain seq x y z
N MET A 1 -13.69 12.23 12.62
CA MET A 1 -13.41 11.24 11.55
C MET A 1 -11.94 10.88 11.66
N ASN A 2 -11.59 9.64 12.03
CA ASN A 2 -10.22 9.25 12.35
C ASN A 2 -9.37 9.22 11.07
N LEU A 3 -8.53 10.24 10.83
CA LEU A 3 -7.63 10.30 9.67
C LEU A 3 -6.68 9.07 9.58
N ILE A 4 -6.34 8.46 10.71
CA ILE A 4 -5.59 7.20 10.78
C ILE A 4 -6.36 6.06 10.09
N ALA A 5 -7.68 5.97 10.30
CA ALA A 5 -8.52 4.95 9.66
C ALA A 5 -8.62 5.17 8.14
N ILE A 6 -8.61 6.44 7.70
CA ILE A 6 -8.59 6.80 6.27
C ILE A 6 -7.24 6.42 5.64
N GLY A 7 -6.12 6.76 6.29
CA GLY A 7 -4.77 6.38 5.83
C GLY A 7 -4.58 4.86 5.79
N GLY A 8 -5.04 4.16 6.83
CA GLY A 8 -5.06 2.69 6.86
C GLY A 8 -5.92 2.07 5.77
N GLY A 9 -7.09 2.65 5.48
CA GLY A 9 -7.95 2.22 4.38
C GLY A 9 -7.28 2.36 3.02
N ILE A 10 -6.66 3.51 2.74
CA ILE A 10 -5.93 3.75 1.48
C ILE A 10 -4.74 2.78 1.34
N PHE A 11 -4.01 2.55 2.44
CA PHE A 11 -2.92 1.56 2.46
C PHE A 11 -3.42 0.15 2.11
N LEU A 12 -4.50 -0.31 2.74
CA LEU A 12 -5.09 -1.63 2.48
C LEU A 12 -5.56 -1.77 1.03
N VAL A 13 -6.20 -0.74 0.47
CA VAL A 13 -6.63 -0.73 -0.93
C VAL A 13 -5.42 -0.81 -1.86
N GLY A 14 -4.36 -0.04 -1.61
CA GLY A 14 -3.12 -0.10 -2.37
C GLY A 14 -2.48 -1.49 -2.33
N MET A 15 -2.43 -2.11 -1.15
CA MET A 15 -1.93 -3.49 -0.97
C MET A 15 -2.74 -4.51 -1.77
N ILE A 16 -4.07 -4.41 -1.75
CA ILE A 16 -4.96 -5.30 -2.50
C ILE A 16 -4.73 -5.15 -4.01
N ILE A 17 -4.61 -3.91 -4.50
CA ILE A 17 -4.33 -3.65 -5.92
C ILE A 17 -3.01 -4.30 -6.34
N VAL A 18 -1.94 -4.11 -5.56
CA VAL A 18 -0.64 -4.71 -5.86
C VAL A 18 -0.71 -6.24 -5.79
N ALA A 19 -1.36 -6.79 -4.76
CA ALA A 19 -1.50 -8.24 -4.60
C ALA A 19 -2.28 -8.89 -5.74
N LEU A 20 -3.42 -8.32 -6.14
CA LEU A 20 -4.24 -8.83 -7.26
C LEU A 20 -3.56 -8.63 -8.62
N ASN A 21 -2.75 -7.58 -8.75
CA ASN A 21 -2.03 -7.29 -10.00
C ASN A 21 -0.73 -8.07 -10.15
N THR A 22 -0.21 -8.64 -9.06
CA THR A 22 0.99 -9.47 -9.09
C THR A 22 0.60 -10.89 -9.48
N ARG A 23 1.08 -11.36 -10.63
CA ARG A 23 0.94 -12.75 -11.04
C ARG A 23 2.24 -13.48 -10.77
N MET A 24 2.13 -14.64 -10.12
CA MET A 24 3.24 -15.57 -9.99
C MET A 24 3.27 -16.48 -11.20
N ARG A 25 4.30 -16.35 -12.03
CA ARG A 25 4.53 -17.29 -13.13
C ARG A 25 5.51 -18.34 -12.63
N TYR A 26 5.00 -19.55 -12.43
CA TYR A 26 5.79 -20.69 -11.98
C TYR A 26 6.50 -21.35 -13.19
N GLY A 27 7.84 -21.35 -13.17
CA GLY A 27 8.74 -22.05 -14.08
C GLY A 27 9.91 -22.65 -13.29
N PHE A 28 11.08 -22.89 -13.92
CA PHE A 28 12.28 -23.37 -13.19
C PHE A 28 12.75 -22.40 -12.08
N PHE A 29 12.35 -21.12 -12.19
CA PHE A 29 12.43 -20.10 -11.14
C PHE A 29 11.11 -19.32 -11.07
N THR A 30 10.66 -18.95 -9.88
CA THR A 30 9.46 -18.12 -9.66
C THR A 30 9.71 -16.71 -10.19
N HIS A 31 8.99 -16.31 -11.23
CA HIS A 31 9.03 -14.94 -11.76
C HIS A 31 7.77 -14.20 -11.31
N TYR A 32 7.96 -13.04 -10.68
CA TYR A 32 6.89 -12.13 -10.32
C TYR A 32 6.70 -11.12 -11.45
N GLU A 33 5.59 -11.21 -12.16
CA GLU A 33 5.23 -10.26 -13.21
C GLU A 33 4.00 -9.47 -12.78
N SER A 34 4.01 -8.17 -13.04
CA SER A 34 2.81 -7.34 -12.93
C SER A 34 1.92 -7.56 -14.17
N HIS A 35 0.65 -7.88 -13.97
CA HIS A 35 -0.30 -8.03 -15.08
C HIS A 35 -0.50 -6.71 -15.84
N ILE A 36 -0.60 -5.60 -15.10
CA ILE A 36 -0.67 -4.25 -15.64
C ILE A 36 0.36 -3.38 -14.90
N PRO A 37 1.52 -3.06 -15.50
CA PRO A 37 2.59 -2.34 -14.79
C PRO A 37 2.12 -0.98 -14.24
N GLY A 38 1.26 -0.27 -14.97
CA GLY A 38 0.68 0.99 -14.50
C GLY A 38 -0.17 0.85 -13.23
N LEU A 39 -0.88 -0.28 -13.08
CA LEU A 39 -1.71 -0.55 -11.90
C LEU A 39 -0.84 -0.87 -10.67
N THR A 40 0.32 -1.51 -10.87
CA THR A 40 1.32 -1.70 -9.79
C THR A 40 1.83 -0.35 -9.30
N VAL A 41 2.16 0.58 -10.22
CA VAL A 41 2.65 1.91 -9.85
C VAL A 41 1.59 2.67 -9.03
N VAL A 42 0.34 2.67 -9.47
CA VAL A 42 -0.77 3.29 -8.72
C VAL A 42 -0.96 2.64 -7.35
N GLY A 43 -0.92 1.31 -7.28
CA GLY A 43 -1.04 0.57 -6.02
C GLY A 43 0.09 0.90 -5.04
N VAL A 44 1.34 0.96 -5.52
CA VAL A 44 2.51 1.35 -4.71
C VAL A 44 2.38 2.80 -4.21
N ILE A 45 1.92 3.73 -5.06
CA ILE A 45 1.68 5.12 -4.63
C ILE A 45 0.62 5.16 -3.53
N MET A 46 -0.50 4.43 -3.67
CA MET A 46 -1.52 4.34 -2.64
C MET A 46 -0.99 3.79 -1.33
N VAL A 47 -0.14 2.76 -1.38
CA VAL A 47 0.54 2.21 -0.19
C VAL A 47 1.38 3.28 0.50
N ILE A 48 2.23 3.99 -0.24
CA ILE A 48 3.12 5.03 0.31
C ILE A 48 2.31 6.18 0.92
N VAL A 49 1.30 6.69 0.20
CA VAL A 49 0.46 7.81 0.66
C VAL A 49 -0.36 7.41 1.88
N GLY A 50 -0.96 6.22 1.88
CA GLY A 50 -1.75 5.71 3.00
C GLY A 50 -0.90 5.56 4.26
N LEU A 51 0.31 5.02 4.13
CA LEU A 51 1.25 4.87 5.25
C LEU A 51 1.73 6.23 5.77
N ALA A 52 2.10 7.15 4.87
CA ALA A 52 2.54 8.50 5.23
C ALA A 52 1.45 9.26 6.00
N MET A 53 0.20 9.22 5.54
CA MET A 53 -0.90 9.85 6.26
C MET A 53 -1.11 9.22 7.64
N ALA A 54 -1.07 7.89 7.76
CA ALA A 54 -1.24 7.21 9.04
C ALA A 54 -0.14 7.62 10.04
N ILE A 55 1.11 7.68 9.59
CA ILE A 55 2.26 8.09 10.41
C ILE A 55 2.16 9.57 10.81
N ILE A 56 1.91 10.48 9.85
CA ILE A 56 1.78 11.92 10.13
C ILE A 56 0.66 12.17 11.13
N THR A 57 -0.48 11.50 10.95
CA THR A 57 -1.62 11.66 11.85
C THR A 57 -1.33 11.08 13.23
N ALA A 58 -0.69 9.91 13.31
CA ALA A 58 -0.31 9.31 14.59
C ALA A 58 0.76 10.13 15.34
N TRP A 59 1.68 10.76 14.60
CA TRP A 59 2.62 11.74 15.16
C TRP A 59 1.91 12.99 15.68
N ALA A 60 0.99 13.57 14.90
CA ALA A 60 0.19 14.72 15.30
C ALA A 60 -0.72 14.42 16.52
N ASN A 61 -1.14 13.18 16.67
CA ASN A 61 -1.91 12.71 17.83
C ASN A 61 -1.04 12.35 19.05
N GLY A 62 0.28 12.53 18.99
CA GLY A 62 1.20 12.20 20.08
C GLY A 62 1.36 10.70 20.35
N GLN A 63 0.94 9.83 19.42
CA GLN A 63 1.00 8.37 19.59
C GLN A 63 2.35 7.78 19.18
N LEU A 64 3.14 8.51 18.40
CA LEU A 64 4.46 8.09 17.89
C LEU A 64 5.62 8.87 18.53
N GLY A 65 5.35 9.72 19.52
CA GLY A 65 6.36 10.51 20.21
C GLY A 65 6.04 10.62 21.70
N HIS A 66 6.85 9.95 22.51
CA HIS A 66 7.23 10.50 23.82
C HIS A 66 8.34 11.52 23.60
#